data_AF-A0A1M5NS16-F1
#
_entry.id   AF-A0A1M5NS16-F1
#
_cell.length_a   1.000
_cell.length_b   1.000
_cell.length_c   1.000
_cell.angle_alpha   90.00
_cell.angle_beta   90.00
_cell.angle_gamma   90.00
#
_symmetry.space_group_name_H-M   'P 1'
#
loop_
_entity.id
_entity.type
_entity.pdbx_description
1 polymer ?
#
loop_
_entity_poly.entity_id
_entity_poly.type
_entity_poly.pdbx_seq_one_letter_code
_entity_poly.pdbx_strand_id
1 'polypeptide(L)'
;MIEQMTEKFQTAMKPVTDLATLNMNTMQELAEKQNSLFSTLLSDGMSFVETASQQKDLMSLAETQKAYLEGVQEKMTESAKSSYTLITEAQTKAGEMLKGMSEEFTSKFAAK
;
A
#
# COMPACT_ATOMS: atom_id res chain seq x y z
N MET A 1 -39.60 13.21 13.05
CA MET A 1 -39.04 13.89 11.84
C MET A 1 -37.56 14.22 12.00
N ILE A 2 -37.13 14.84 13.11
CA ILE A 2 -35.69 15.15 13.32
C ILE A 2 -34.84 13.88 13.42
N GLU A 3 -35.27 12.84 14.14
CA GLU A 3 -34.53 11.57 14.24
C GLU A 3 -34.36 10.86 12.89
N GLN A 4 -35.42 10.77 12.08
CA GLN A 4 -35.33 10.21 10.71
C GLN A 4 -34.43 11.04 9.78
N MET A 5 -34.39 12.36 9.96
CA MET A 5 -33.47 13.24 9.23
C MET A 5 -32.01 12.99 9.66
N THR A 6 -31.78 12.81 10.96
CA THR A 6 -30.46 12.48 11.52
C THR A 6 -29.96 11.11 11.05
N GLU A 7 -30.80 10.07 11.05
CA GLU A 7 -30.44 8.74 10.53
C GLU A 7 -30.14 8.76 9.02
N LYS A 8 -30.96 9.46 8.23
CA LYS A 8 -30.71 9.63 6.79
C LYS A 8 -29.41 10.39 6.52
N PHE A 9 -29.11 11.40 7.33
CA PHE A 9 -27.88 12.16 7.23
C PHE A 9 -26.65 11.31 7.61
N GLN A 10 -26.72 10.56 8.72
CA GLN A 10 -25.65 9.63 9.10
C GLN A 10 -25.40 8.56 8.03
N THR A 11 -26.46 7.98 7.47
CA THR A 11 -26.36 7.00 6.38
C THR A 11 -25.74 7.62 5.13
N ALA A 12 -26.11 8.86 4.78
CA ALA A 12 -25.56 9.57 3.63
C ALA A 12 -24.07 9.95 3.79
N MET A 13 -23.61 10.16 5.02
CA MET A 13 -22.21 10.51 5.32
C MET A 13 -21.29 9.28 5.49
N LYS A 14 -21.86 8.10 5.68
CA LYS A 14 -21.11 6.85 5.86
C LYS A 14 -20.16 6.54 4.69
N PRO A 15 -20.55 6.65 3.40
CA PRO A 15 -19.64 6.42 2.28
C PRO A 15 -18.42 7.35 2.28
N VAL A 16 -18.59 8.61 2.68
CA VAL A 16 -17.49 9.58 2.79
C VAL A 16 -16.51 9.15 3.89
N THR A 17 -17.03 8.68 5.02
CA THR A 17 -16.23 8.20 6.15
C THR A 17 -15.50 6.90 5.79
N ASP A 18 -16.17 5.99 5.08
CA ASP A 18 -15.61 4.73 4.62
C ASP A 18 -14.49 4.97 3.57
N LEU A 19 -14.66 5.94 2.66
CA LEU A 19 -13.61 6.38 1.73
C LEU A 19 -12.40 7.03 2.43
N ALA A 20 -12.65 7.88 3.43
CA ALA A 20 -11.57 8.49 4.22
C ALA A 20 -10.76 7.42 4.97
N THR A 21 -11.45 6.43 5.54
CA THR A 21 -10.84 5.27 6.21
C THR A 21 -10.03 4.44 5.23
N LEU A 22 -10.56 4.16 4.04
CA LEU A 22 -9.84 3.44 2.99
C LEU A 22 -8.52 4.15 2.62
N ASN A 23 -8.57 5.46 2.36
CA ASN A 23 -7.37 6.24 2.03
C ASN A 23 -6.36 6.23 3.17
N MET A 24 -6.81 6.39 4.42
CA MET A 24 -5.94 6.35 5.60
C MET A 24 -5.23 5.00 5.72
N ASN A 25 -5.97 3.90 5.59
CA ASN A 25 -5.40 2.55 5.64
C ASN A 25 -4.40 2.31 4.51
N THR A 26 -4.73 2.73 3.28
CA THR A 26 -3.81 2.62 2.13
C THR A 26 -2.52 3.39 2.37
N MET A 27 -2.59 4.61 2.92
CA MET A 27 -1.39 5.40 3.24
C MET A 27 -0.57 4.77 4.37
N GLN A 28 -1.23 4.21 5.38
CA GLN A 28 -0.55 3.49 6.46
C GLN A 28 0.18 2.26 5.93
N GLU A 29 -0.49 1.41 5.14
CA GLU A 29 0.13 0.24 4.54
C GLU A 29 1.28 0.60 3.59
N LEU A 30 1.16 1.71 2.85
CA LEU A 30 2.24 2.22 2.01
C LEU A 30 3.45 2.67 2.84
N ALA A 31 3.22 3.37 3.95
CA ALA A 31 4.28 3.78 4.87
C ALA A 31 4.98 2.57 5.50
N GLU A 32 4.22 1.55 5.90
CA GLU A 32 4.75 0.28 6.41
C GLU A 32 5.61 -0.43 5.36
N LYS A 33 5.16 -0.48 4.09
CA LYS A 33 5.96 -1.03 2.98
C LYS A 33 7.26 -0.26 2.74
N GLN A 34 7.24 1.07 2.80
CA GLN A 34 8.46 1.89 2.68
C GLN A 34 9.43 1.65 3.84
N ASN A 35 8.93 1.62 5.08
CA ASN A 35 9.76 1.33 6.25
C ASN A 35 10.37 -0.08 6.18
N SER A 36 9.60 -1.06 5.73
CA SER A 36 10.07 -2.43 5.52
C SER A 36 11.17 -2.49 4.46
N LEU A 37 10.97 -1.84 3.30
CA LEU A 37 11.99 -1.76 2.24
C LEU A 37 13.28 -1.13 2.78
N PHE A 38 13.18 0.03 3.44
CA PHE A 38 14.34 0.73 3.99
C PHE A 38 15.10 -0.14 5.00
N SER A 39 14.39 -0.74 5.95
CA SER A 39 14.99 -1.60 6.97
C SER A 39 15.68 -2.81 6.36
N THR A 40 15.08 -3.40 5.32
CA THR A 40 15.64 -4.54 4.61
C THR A 40 16.90 -4.15 3.85
N LEU A 41 16.87 -3.03 3.09
CA LEU A 41 18.04 -2.54 2.35
C LEU A 41 19.20 -2.17 3.28
N LEU A 42 18.90 -1.60 4.46
CA LEU A 42 19.90 -1.31 5.48
C LEU A 42 20.53 -2.60 6.02
N SER A 43 19.70 -3.61 6.33
CA SER A 43 20.17 -4.93 6.77
C SER A 43 21.05 -5.60 5.71
N ASP A 44 20.61 -5.61 4.45
CA ASP A 44 21.37 -6.16 3.33
C ASP A 44 22.72 -5.44 3.16
N GLY A 45 22.74 -4.12 3.34
CA GLY A 45 23.97 -3.33 3.29
C GLY A 45 24.96 -3.72 4.38
N MET A 46 24.48 -3.93 5.62
CA MET A 46 25.33 -4.42 6.71
C MET A 46 25.87 -5.82 6.41
N SER A 47 25.02 -6.73 5.94
CA SER A 47 25.44 -8.08 5.56
C SER A 47 26.44 -8.07 4.39
N PHE A 48 26.27 -7.17 3.42
CA PHE A 48 27.22 -6.98 2.34
C PHE A 48 28.59 -6.53 2.87
N VAL A 49 28.63 -5.51 3.74
CA VAL A 49 29.89 -5.02 4.33
C VAL A 49 30.59 -6.11 5.13
N GLU A 50 29.85 -6.85 5.97
CA GLU A 50 30.39 -7.98 6.73
C GLU A 50 31.00 -9.03 5.78
N THR A 51 30.24 -9.47 4.78
CA THR A 51 30.68 -10.49 3.82
C THR A 51 31.87 -10.02 3.00
N ALA A 52 31.83 -8.79 2.50
CA ALA A 52 32.90 -8.17 1.71
C ALA A 52 34.19 -8.02 2.50
N SER A 53 34.11 -7.68 3.80
CA SER A 53 35.29 -7.54 4.67
C SER A 53 36.02 -8.86 4.93
N GLN A 54 35.35 -10.00 4.72
CA GLN A 54 35.90 -11.34 4.91
C GLN A 54 36.51 -11.91 3.62
N GLN A 55 36.22 -11.33 2.45
CA GLN A 55 36.76 -11.81 1.18
C GLN A 55 38.23 -11.39 1.01
N LYS A 56 39.08 -12.32 0.57
CA LYS A 56 40.53 -12.10 0.40
C LYS A 56 40.93 -11.89 -1.06
N ASP A 57 40.09 -12.26 -2.01
CA ASP A 57 40.34 -12.12 -3.43
C ASP A 57 39.29 -11.23 -4.12
N LEU A 58 39.71 -10.63 -5.23
CA LEU A 58 38.89 -9.67 -5.97
C LEU A 58 37.72 -10.32 -6.70
N MET A 59 37.79 -11.61 -7.05
CA MET A 59 36.69 -12.28 -7.75
C MET A 59 35.54 -12.56 -6.79
N SER A 60 35.80 -13.09 -5.59
CA SER A 60 34.76 -13.28 -4.58
C SER A 60 34.16 -11.96 -4.09
N LEU A 61 34.94 -10.88 -4.05
CA LEU A 61 34.38 -9.54 -3.78
C LEU A 61 33.43 -9.08 -4.89
N ALA A 62 33.78 -9.29 -6.15
CA ALA A 62 32.94 -8.93 -7.30
C ALA A 62 31.63 -9.75 -7.32
N GLU A 63 31.68 -11.04 -6.99
CA GLU A 63 30.50 -11.89 -6.84
C GLU A 63 29.61 -11.40 -5.70
N THR A 64 30.20 -11.04 -4.55
CA THR A 64 29.47 -10.49 -3.40
C THR A 64 28.78 -9.17 -3.75
N GLN A 65 29.46 -8.29 -4.49
CA GLN A 65 28.89 -7.03 -4.97
C GLN A 65 27.74 -7.27 -5.95
N LYS A 66 27.93 -8.21 -6.90
CA LYS A 66 26.89 -8.57 -7.86
C LYS A 66 25.63 -9.10 -7.16
N ALA A 67 25.79 -10.03 -6.22
CA ALA A 67 24.68 -10.60 -5.47
C ALA A 67 23.93 -9.53 -4.65
N TYR A 68 24.66 -8.60 -4.03
CA TYR A 68 24.05 -7.46 -3.33
C TYR A 68 23.22 -6.59 -4.28
N LEU A 69 23.76 -6.23 -5.44
CA LEU A 69 23.03 -5.40 -6.41
C LEU A 69 21.79 -6.09 -6.99
N GLU A 70 21.89 -7.39 -7.30
CA GLU A 70 20.75 -8.19 -7.75
C GLU A 70 19.66 -8.23 -6.67
N GLY A 71 20.04 -8.45 -5.41
CA GLY A 71 19.11 -8.45 -4.27
C GLY A 71 18.43 -7.09 -4.04
N VAL A 72 19.18 -5.98 -4.16
CA VAL A 72 18.61 -4.62 -4.08
C VAL A 72 17.61 -4.38 -5.20
N GLN A 73 17.96 -4.75 -6.43
CA GLN A 73 17.09 -4.59 -7.59
C GLN A 73 15.79 -5.38 -7.45
N GLU A 74 15.89 -6.64 -7.02
CA GLU A 74 14.74 -7.51 -6.78
C GLU A 74 13.79 -6.90 -5.74
N LYS A 75 14.31 -6.52 -4.57
CA LYS A 75 13.51 -5.95 -3.48
C LYS A 75 12.86 -4.62 -3.84
N MET A 76 13.57 -3.74 -4.56
CA MET A 76 12.97 -2.51 -5.09
C MET A 76 11.83 -2.81 -6.06
N THR A 77 12.04 -3.76 -6.98
CA THR A 77 11.04 -4.15 -7.98
C THR A 77 9.80 -4.76 -7.32
N GLU A 78 10.00 -5.64 -6.34
CA GLU A 78 8.92 -6.26 -5.58
C GLU A 78 8.15 -5.22 -4.77
N SER A 79 8.85 -4.32 -4.07
CA SER A 79 8.22 -3.24 -3.30
C SER A 79 7.41 -2.30 -4.20
N ALA A 80 7.93 -1.96 -5.38
CA ALA A 80 7.21 -1.15 -6.37
C ALA A 80 5.94 -1.86 -6.87
N LYS A 81 6.04 -3.14 -7.24
CA LYS A 81 4.87 -3.96 -7.64
C LYS A 81 3.83 -4.02 -6.52
N SER A 82 4.27 -4.32 -5.29
CA SER A 82 3.39 -4.43 -4.13
C SER A 82 2.68 -3.11 -3.81
N SER A 83 3.39 -1.99 -3.90
CA SER A 83 2.82 -0.64 -3.69
C SER A 83 1.82 -0.28 -4.80
N TYR A 84 2.12 -0.62 -6.05
CA TYR A 84 1.21 -0.42 -7.17
C TYR A 84 -0.07 -1.24 -7.02
N THR A 85 0.04 -2.51 -6.62
CA THR A 85 -1.10 -3.38 -6.34
C THR A 85 -1.97 -2.79 -5.24
N LEU A 86 -1.37 -2.37 -4.12
CA LEU A 86 -2.09 -1.76 -3.00
C LEU A 86 -2.90 -0.54 -3.44
N ILE A 87 -2.30 0.38 -4.19
CA ILE A 87 -2.97 1.58 -4.69
C ILE A 87 -4.11 1.21 -5.65
N THR A 88 -3.87 0.27 -6.55
CA THR A 88 -4.88 -0.18 -7.53
C THR A 88 -6.07 -0.84 -6.85
N GLU A 89 -5.84 -1.66 -5.83
CA GLU A 89 -6.89 -2.28 -5.02
C GLU A 89 -7.69 -1.23 -4.25
N ALA A 90 -7.03 -0.23 -3.66
CA ALA A 90 -7.71 0.87 -2.99
C ALA A 90 -8.59 1.67 -3.97
N GLN A 91 -8.07 1.98 -5.17
CA GLN A 91 -8.85 2.64 -6.22
C GLN A 91 -10.08 1.82 -6.65
N THR A 92 -9.92 0.50 -6.78
CA THR A 92 -11.01 -0.41 -7.16
C THR A 92 -12.09 -0.41 -6.07
N LYS A 93 -11.71 -0.58 -4.80
CA LYS A 93 -12.62 -0.53 -3.65
C LYS A 93 -13.34 0.82 -3.54
N ALA A 94 -12.64 1.92 -3.79
CA ALA A 94 -13.25 3.25 -3.79
C ALA A 94 -14.30 3.39 -4.91
N GLY A 95 -14.00 2.90 -6.12
CA GLY A 95 -14.93 2.88 -7.24
C GLY A 95 -16.18 2.05 -6.97
N GLU A 96 -16.02 0.87 -6.39
CA GLU A 96 -17.14 0.00 -5.97
C GLU A 96 -18.01 0.68 -4.90
N MET A 97 -17.40 1.36 -3.93
CA MET A 97 -18.12 2.08 -2.89
C MET A 97 -18.94 3.25 -3.45
N LEU A 98 -18.38 4.01 -4.40
CA LEU A 98 -19.10 5.09 -5.10
C LEU A 98 -20.25 4.55 -5.95
N LYS A 99 -20.04 3.41 -6.63
CA LYS A 99 -21.09 2.76 -7.41
C LYS A 99 -22.22 2.28 -6.50
N GLY A 100 -21.90 1.61 -5.39
CA GLY A 100 -22.88 1.19 -4.39
C GLY A 100 -23.66 2.37 -3.80
N MET A 101 -22.99 3.50 -3.53
CA MET A 101 -23.66 4.73 -3.09
C MET A 101 -24.63 5.26 -4.15
N SER A 102 -24.24 5.28 -5.43
CA SER A 102 -25.12 5.70 -6.53
C SER A 102 -26.35 4.80 -6.65
N GLU A 103 -26.18 3.49 -6.52
CA GLU A 103 -27.26 2.51 -6.55
C GLU A 103 -28.20 2.66 -5.34
N GLU A 104 -27.66 2.85 -4.13
CA GLU A 104 -28.43 3.09 -2.92
C GLU A 104 -29.22 4.41 -3.00
N PHE A 105 -28.57 5.48 -3.47
CA PHE A 105 -29.21 6.78 -3.68
C PHE A 105 -30.34 6.68 -4.72
N THR A 106 -30.07 6.01 -5.85
CA THR A 106 -31.07 5.80 -6.90
C THR A 106 -32.24 4.96 -6.38
N SER A 107 -32.00 3.86 -5.65
CA SER A 107 -33.08 3.03 -5.11
C SER A 107 -33.95 3.77 -4.09
N LYS A 108 -33.35 4.59 -3.20
CA LYS A 108 -34.07 5.35 -2.17
C LYS A 108 -34.84 6.56 -2.71
N PHE A 109 -34.47 7.11 -3.87
CA PHE A 109 -35.15 8.24 -4.51
C PHE A 109 -36.04 7.86 -5.71
N ALA A 110 -35.77 6.75 -6.40
CA ALA A 110 -36.60 6.21 -7.47
C ALA A 110 -37.77 5.36 -6.94
N ALA A 111 -37.68 4.85 -5.70
CA ALA A 111 -38.83 4.33 -4.96
C ALA A 111 -39.71 5.52 -4.49
N LYS A 112 -40.42 6.13 -5.43
CA LYS A 112 -41.52 7.06 -5.19
C LYS A 112 -42.84 6.35 -5.37
#